data_AF-A0A7R7AXP3-F1
#
_entry.id   AF-A0A7R7AXP3-F1
#
_cell.length_a   1.000
_cell.length_b   1.000
_cell.length_c   1.000
_cell.angle_alpha   90.00
_cell.angle_beta   90.00
_cell.angle_gamma   90.00
#
_symmetry.space_group_name_H-M   'P 1'
#
loop_
_entity.id
_entity.type
_entity.pdbx_description
1 polymer ?
#
loop_
_entity_poly.entity_id
_entity_poly.type
_entity_poly.pdbx_seq_one_letter_code
_entity_poly.pdbx_strand_id
1 'polypeptide(L)'
;MKSLVIVIGLLLAPVSAQAACFGSDAFKTCTDDNGNSYNVQHFGNTTNMTGYNANTGSTWSQNSNTFGNTTITDGTAADGNTWHMQQQRIGNSTFYSGSDSDGNAVSGSCGPYGCN
;
A
#
# COMPACT_ATOMS: atom_id res chain seq x y z
N MET A 1 31.77 -25.66 -32.88
CA MET A 1 31.77 -24.18 -32.89
C MET A 1 30.98 -23.73 -31.68
N LYS A 2 31.66 -23.24 -30.64
CA LYS A 2 31.06 -22.89 -29.34
C LYS A 2 30.63 -21.42 -29.39
N SER A 3 29.33 -21.17 -29.54
CA SER A 3 28.78 -19.81 -29.45
C SER A 3 28.56 -19.46 -27.98
N LEU A 4 29.39 -18.56 -27.47
CA LEU A 4 29.27 -17.96 -26.14
C LEU A 4 28.26 -16.81 -26.26
N VAL A 5 27.03 -17.03 -25.79
CA VAL A 5 26.02 -15.96 -25.69
C VAL A 5 26.22 -15.26 -24.35
N ILE A 6 26.69 -14.01 -24.42
CA ILE A 6 26.84 -13.11 -23.28
C ILE A 6 25.45 -12.61 -22.92
N VAL A 7 24.91 -13.07 -21.78
CA VAL A 7 23.68 -12.54 -21.19
C VAL A 7 24.06 -11.26 -20.43
N ILE A 8 23.71 -10.11 -20.99
CA ILE A 8 23.74 -8.83 -20.28
C ILE A 8 22.55 -8.83 -19.31
N GLY A 9 22.84 -9.00 -18.03
CA GLY A 9 21.86 -8.85 -16.96
C GLY A 9 21.46 -7.38 -16.81
N LEU A 10 20.24 -7.05 -17.24
CA LEU A 10 19.60 -5.77 -16.96
C LEU A 10 19.31 -5.72 -15.45
N LEU A 11 20.09 -4.92 -14.70
CA LEU A 11 19.79 -4.58 -13.31
C LEU A 11 18.52 -3.71 -13.29
N LEU A 12 17.37 -4.33 -13.08
CA LEU A 12 16.14 -3.63 -12.72
C LEU A 12 16.31 -3.09 -11.30
N ALA A 13 16.75 -1.84 -11.18
CA ALA A 13 16.66 -1.11 -9.92
C ALA A 13 15.17 -0.95 -9.57
N PRO A 14 14.76 -1.15 -8.29
CA PRO A 14 13.39 -0.92 -7.89
C PRO A 14 13.08 0.57 -8.09
N VAL A 15 12.21 0.88 -9.04
CA VAL A 15 11.57 2.19 -9.14
C VAL A 15 10.70 2.34 -7.89
N SER A 16 11.23 3.06 -6.91
CA SER A 16 10.44 3.54 -5.79
C SER A 16 9.31 4.39 -6.38
N ALA A 17 8.07 3.89 -6.34
CA ALA A 17 6.91 4.64 -6.79
C ALA A 17 6.77 5.90 -5.93
N GLN A 18 7.24 7.03 -6.43
CA GLN A 18 7.05 8.33 -5.79
C GLN A 18 5.68 8.86 -6.19
N ALA A 19 4.72 8.87 -5.27
CA ALA A 19 3.50 9.64 -5.48
C ALA A 19 3.78 11.13 -5.20
N ALA A 20 3.45 11.99 -6.15
CA ALA A 20 3.48 13.44 -5.94
C ALA A 20 2.26 13.84 -5.11
N CYS A 21 2.50 14.31 -3.89
CA CYS A 21 1.44 14.71 -2.95
C CYS A 21 1.42 16.22 -2.75
N PHE A 22 0.22 16.80 -2.70
CA PHE A 22 -0.02 18.18 -2.32
C PHE A 22 -1.05 18.25 -1.19
N GLY A 23 -0.92 19.23 -0.29
CA GLY A 23 -1.86 19.44 0.81
C GLY A 23 -1.18 19.73 2.16
N SER A 24 -1.96 19.57 3.23
CA SER A 24 -1.53 19.74 4.63
C SER A 24 -1.31 18.38 5.29
N ASP A 25 -0.88 18.36 6.55
CA ASP A 25 -0.77 17.10 7.29
C ASP A 25 -2.11 16.41 7.54
N ALA A 26 -3.19 17.17 7.65
CA ALA A 26 -4.54 16.65 7.84
C ALA A 26 -5.22 16.22 6.54
N PHE A 27 -4.81 16.78 5.39
CA PHE A 27 -5.43 16.49 4.09
C PHE A 27 -4.38 16.49 2.99
N LYS A 28 -4.19 15.35 2.34
CA LYS A 28 -3.25 15.18 1.23
C LYS A 28 -3.97 14.60 0.03
N THR A 29 -3.66 15.12 -1.14
CA THR A 29 -4.01 14.49 -2.41
C THR A 29 -2.71 14.09 -3.09
N CYS A 30 -2.60 12.81 -3.43
CA CYS A 30 -1.44 12.24 -4.08
C CYS A 30 -1.79 11.72 -5.47
N THR A 31 -0.84 11.77 -6.39
CA THR A 31 -0.96 11.17 -7.72
C THR A 31 0.34 10.44 -8.05
N ASP A 32 0.24 9.22 -8.56
CA ASP A 32 1.41 8.43 -8.98
C ASP A 32 1.67 8.54 -10.49
N ASP A 33 2.79 7.97 -10.96
CA ASP A 33 3.20 7.98 -12.37
C ASP A 33 2.23 7.21 -13.29
N ASN A 34 1.39 6.34 -12.72
CA ASN A 34 0.36 5.60 -13.45
C ASN A 34 -0.96 6.40 -13.55
N GLY A 35 -1.00 7.63 -13.02
CA GLY A 35 -2.17 8.50 -13.00
C GLY A 35 -3.18 8.15 -11.92
N ASN A 36 -2.89 7.18 -11.05
CA ASN A 36 -3.78 6.87 -9.93
C ASN A 36 -3.77 8.03 -8.96
N SER A 37 -4.92 8.33 -8.37
CA SER A 37 -5.03 9.39 -7.38
C SER A 37 -5.50 8.85 -6.03
N TYR A 38 -5.00 9.47 -4.96
CA TYR A 38 -5.27 9.08 -3.59
C TYR A 38 -5.64 10.33 -2.81
N ASN A 39 -6.76 10.30 -2.09
CA ASN A 39 -7.12 11.35 -1.15
C ASN A 39 -6.98 10.81 0.26
N VAL A 40 -6.17 11.45 1.09
CA VAL A 40 -5.84 11.04 2.45
C VAL A 40 -6.31 12.12 3.41
N GLN A 41 -7.11 11.72 4.39
CA GLN A 41 -7.61 12.59 5.45
C GLN A 41 -7.19 12.01 6.78
N HIS A 42 -6.45 12.79 7.57
CA HIS A 42 -5.91 12.38 8.85
C HIS A 42 -6.52 13.24 9.96
N PHE A 43 -7.20 12.59 10.91
CA PHE A 43 -7.77 13.23 12.09
C PHE A 43 -7.50 12.40 13.34
N GLY A 44 -6.72 12.98 14.26
CA GLY A 44 -6.30 12.27 15.47
C GLY A 44 -5.51 11.00 15.13
N ASN A 45 -6.04 9.85 15.52
CA ASN A 45 -5.44 8.54 15.26
C ASN A 45 -6.06 7.82 14.04
N THR A 46 -6.98 8.49 13.35
CA THR A 46 -7.76 7.91 12.26
C THR A 46 -7.29 8.50 10.93
N THR A 47 -7.09 7.62 9.95
CA THR A 47 -6.75 7.97 8.57
C THR A 47 -7.81 7.40 7.65
N ASN A 48 -8.52 8.25 6.92
CA ASN A 48 -9.39 7.85 5.83
C ASN A 48 -8.65 8.06 4.52
N MET A 49 -8.70 7.06 3.65
CA MET A 49 -8.09 7.16 2.34
C MET A 49 -9.05 6.64 1.28
N THR A 50 -9.20 7.39 0.19
CA THR A 50 -9.86 6.93 -1.02
C THR A 50 -8.85 6.89 -2.15
N GLY A 51 -8.94 5.87 -2.99
CA GLY A 51 -8.07 5.69 -4.15
C GLY A 51 -8.89 5.57 -5.43
N TYR A 52 -8.35 6.10 -6.52
CA TYR A 52 -8.88 5.99 -7.87
C TYR A 52 -7.80 5.45 -8.80
N ASN A 53 -8.12 4.39 -9.55
CA ASN A 53 -7.25 3.82 -10.55
C ASN A 53 -7.58 4.41 -11.92
N ALA A 54 -6.63 5.13 -12.54
CA ALA A 54 -6.86 5.80 -13.82
C ALA A 54 -6.99 4.83 -15.01
N ASN A 55 -6.42 3.63 -14.91
CA ASN A 55 -6.45 2.65 -15.99
C ASN A 55 -7.77 1.88 -16.04
N THR A 56 -8.36 1.58 -14.88
CA THR A 56 -9.63 0.83 -14.79
C THR A 56 -10.85 1.71 -14.51
N GLY A 57 -10.64 2.96 -14.08
CA GLY A 57 -11.69 3.86 -13.62
C GLY A 57 -12.28 3.47 -12.26
N SER A 58 -11.69 2.50 -11.58
CA SER A 58 -12.20 1.92 -10.34
C SER A 58 -11.83 2.76 -9.12
N THR A 59 -12.72 2.82 -8.14
CA THR A 59 -12.49 3.50 -6.85
C THR A 59 -12.54 2.52 -5.69
N TRP A 60 -11.71 2.75 -4.68
CA TRP A 60 -11.75 2.00 -3.42
C TRP A 60 -11.58 2.97 -2.25
N SER A 61 -11.89 2.51 -1.05
CA SER A 61 -11.73 3.30 0.17
C SER A 61 -11.25 2.45 1.32
N GLN A 62 -10.50 3.05 2.23
CA GLN A 62 -10.13 2.42 3.50
C GLN A 62 -10.17 3.43 4.65
N ASN A 63 -10.40 2.90 5.84
CA ASN A 63 -10.30 3.62 7.09
C ASN A 63 -9.28 2.90 7.98
N SER A 64 -8.36 3.63 8.58
CA SER A 64 -7.30 3.08 9.43
C SER A 64 -7.31 3.78 10.79
N ASN A 65 -7.22 3.01 11.87
CA ASN A 65 -7.13 3.52 13.23
C ASN A 65 -5.84 3.03 13.88
N THR A 66 -5.05 3.95 14.42
CA THR A 66 -3.78 3.65 15.06
C THR A 66 -3.87 3.75 16.58
N PHE A 67 -3.50 2.68 17.26
CA PHE A 67 -3.47 2.56 18.72
C PHE A 67 -2.06 2.16 19.16
N GLY A 68 -1.28 3.16 19.61
CA GLY A 68 0.13 2.95 19.93
C GLY A 68 0.91 2.51 18.69
N ASN A 69 1.43 1.28 18.72
CA ASN A 69 2.20 0.72 17.61
C ASN A 69 1.36 -0.19 16.68
N THR A 70 0.06 -0.29 16.90
CA THR A 70 -0.83 -1.13 16.11
C THR A 70 -1.76 -0.27 15.26
N THR A 71 -1.84 -0.52 13.97
CA THR A 71 -2.79 0.10 13.05
C THR A 71 -3.76 -0.97 12.55
N ILE A 72 -5.06 -0.70 12.63
CA ILE A 72 -6.10 -1.55 12.08
C ILE A 72 -6.69 -0.82 10.88
N THR A 73 -6.79 -1.50 9.75
CA THR A 73 -7.29 -0.97 8.49
C THR A 73 -8.44 -1.82 7.99
N ASP A 74 -9.57 -1.18 7.73
CA ASP A 74 -10.72 -1.77 7.06
C ASP A 74 -10.90 -1.09 5.71
N GLY A 75 -11.13 -1.86 4.65
CA GLY A 75 -11.30 -1.32 3.32
C GLY A 75 -12.37 -1.98 2.49
N THR A 76 -12.72 -1.32 1.39
CA THR A 76 -13.73 -1.73 0.43
C THR A 76 -13.19 -1.48 -0.97
N ALA A 77 -13.16 -2.53 -1.78
CA ALA A 77 -12.69 -2.53 -3.14
C ALA A 77 -13.79 -2.04 -4.08
N ALA A 78 -13.44 -1.82 -5.34
CA ALA A 78 -14.36 -1.27 -6.33
C ALA A 78 -15.55 -2.19 -6.66
N ASP A 79 -15.37 -3.49 -6.48
CA ASP A 79 -16.39 -4.53 -6.64
C ASP A 79 -17.24 -4.73 -5.38
N GLY A 80 -16.97 -3.98 -4.31
CA GLY A 80 -17.66 -4.07 -3.03
C GLY A 80 -17.08 -5.10 -2.05
N ASN A 81 -16.06 -5.87 -2.47
CA ASN A 81 -15.36 -6.78 -1.56
C ASN A 81 -14.68 -6.00 -0.46
N THR A 82 -14.69 -6.54 0.76
CA THR A 82 -14.08 -5.87 1.90
C THR A 82 -12.83 -6.61 2.34
N TRP A 83 -11.93 -5.89 3.00
CA TRP A 83 -10.80 -6.51 3.67
C TRP A 83 -10.55 -5.86 5.02
N HIS A 84 -9.95 -6.65 5.89
CA HIS A 84 -9.49 -6.24 7.20
C HIS A 84 -8.00 -6.54 7.33
N MET A 85 -7.22 -5.60 7.84
CA MET A 85 -5.79 -5.76 8.05
C MET A 85 -5.39 -5.17 9.40
N GLN A 86 -4.55 -5.89 10.13
CA GLN A 86 -3.85 -5.40 11.30
C GLN A 86 -2.36 -5.30 10.97
N GLN A 87 -1.75 -4.19 11.36
CA GLN A 87 -0.32 -3.94 11.25
C GLN A 87 0.22 -3.61 12.64
N GLN A 88 1.36 -4.16 13.01
CA GLN A 88 2.03 -3.89 14.28
C GLN A 88 3.50 -3.55 14.04
N ARG A 89 3.94 -2.42 14.58
CA ARG A 89 5.33 -1.98 14.51
C ARG A 89 6.10 -2.41 15.75
N ILE A 90 7.20 -3.14 15.56
CA ILE A 90 8.11 -3.58 16.62
C ILE A 90 9.53 -3.20 16.21
N GLY A 91 10.10 -2.20 16.89
CA GLY A 91 11.39 -1.62 16.50
C GLY A 91 11.35 -1.03 15.08
N ASN A 92 12.25 -1.50 14.22
CA ASN A 92 12.34 -1.09 12.81
C ASN A 92 11.58 -2.01 11.86
N SER A 93 10.76 -2.91 12.38
CA SER A 93 9.97 -3.86 11.59
C SER A 93 8.49 -3.62 11.77
N THR A 94 7.73 -3.87 10.71
CA THR A 94 6.26 -3.89 10.68
C THR A 94 5.82 -5.31 10.37
N PHE A 95 4.96 -5.88 11.19
CA PHE A 95 4.29 -7.15 10.95
C PHE A 95 2.85 -6.86 10.54
N TYR A 96 2.29 -7.63 9.62
CA TYR A 96 0.90 -7.45 9.23
C TYR A 96 0.21 -8.77 8.96
N SER A 97 -1.09 -8.78 9.18
CA SER A 97 -1.98 -9.89 8.87
C SER A 97 -3.37 -9.36 8.55
N GLY A 98 -4.08 -10.02 7.65
CA GLY A 98 -5.42 -9.61 7.26
C GLY A 98 -6.16 -10.70 6.52
N SER A 99 -7.41 -10.39 6.20
CA SER A 99 -8.29 -11.24 5.40
C SER A 99 -9.24 -10.42 4.55
N ASP A 100 -9.68 -10.96 3.43
CA ASP A 100 -10.77 -10.41 2.63
C ASP A 100 -12.13 -11.04 2.98
N SER A 101 -13.19 -10.55 2.34
CA SER A 101 -14.56 -11.04 2.49
C SER A 101 -14.78 -12.48 2.00
N ASP A 102 -13.87 -13.00 1.18
CA ASP A 102 -13.87 -14.38 0.69
C ASP A 102 -13.14 -15.34 1.66
N GLY A 103 -12.55 -14.80 2.72
CA GLY A 103 -11.82 -15.55 3.74
C GLY A 103 -10.37 -15.86 3.34
N ASN A 104 -9.85 -15.28 2.25
CA ASN A 104 -8.44 -15.41 1.92
C ASN A 104 -7.62 -14.61 2.93
N ALA A 105 -6.62 -15.27 3.52
CA ALA A 105 -5.75 -14.65 4.50
C ALA A 105 -4.43 -14.21 3.85
N VAL A 106 -3.90 -13.08 4.33
CA VAL A 106 -2.57 -12.59 4.01
C VAL A 106 -1.83 -12.28 5.30
N SER A 107 -0.54 -12.57 5.34
CA SER A 107 0.33 -12.11 6.41
C SER A 107 1.75 -11.92 5.89
N GLY A 108 2.51 -11.10 6.59
CA GLY A 108 3.89 -10.81 6.21
C GLY A 108 4.57 -9.87 7.20
N SER A 109 5.80 -9.52 6.87
CA SER A 109 6.60 -8.59 7.64
C SER A 109 7.55 -7.79 6.77
N CYS A 110 7.68 -6.50 7.08
CA CYS A 110 8.61 -5.58 6.45
C CYS A 110 9.61 -5.09 7.49
N GLY A 111 10.89 -5.37 7.25
CA GLY A 111 12.00 -4.88 8.06
C GLY A 111 12.87 -3.87 7.32
N PRO A 112 13.99 -3.43 7.92
CA PRO A 112 14.92 -2.48 7.31
C PRO A 112 15.58 -2.98 6.01
N TYR A 113 15.53 -4.29 5.74
CA TYR A 113 16.17 -4.92 4.58
C TYR A 113 15.17 -5.44 3.54
N GLY A 114 13.87 -5.17 3.70
CA GLY A 114 12.82 -5.59 2.76
C GLY A 114 11.61 -6.22 3.43
N CYS A 115 10.70 -6.74 2.61
CA CYS A 115 9.44 -7.36 3.02
C CYS A 115 9.38 -8.84 2.60
N ASN A 116 8.72 -9.66 3.40
CA ASN A 116 8.33 -11.04 3.09
C ASN A 116 6.85 -11.24 3.39
#